data_AF-A0A924MA27-F1
#
_entry.id   AF-A0A924MA27-F1
#
_cell.length_a   1.000
_cell.length_b   1.000
_cell.length_c   1.000
_cell.angle_alpha   90.00
_cell.angle_beta   90.00
_cell.angle_gamma   90.00
#
_symmetry.space_group_name_H-M   'P 1'
#
loop_
_entity.id
_entity.type
_entity.pdbx_description
1 polymer ?
#
loop_
_entity_poly.entity_id
_entity_poly.type
_entity_poly.pdbx_seq_one_letter_code
_entity_poly.pdbx_strand_id
1 'polypeptide(L)' 'MSNLTNHTQISFNTVVETVYNLPLEERLELKTLLEHNIADSRRTEIAANYKKAQAIQKSGKLKFSSNIKDLKKML' A
#
# COMPACT_ATOMS: atom_id res chain seq x y z
N MET A 1 19.27 -31.44 25.61
CA MET A 1 19.14 -29.97 25.64
C MET A 1 19.42 -29.44 24.24
N SER A 2 18.41 -28.89 23.57
CA SER A 2 18.58 -28.04 22.38
C SER A 2 17.27 -27.27 22.11
N ASN A 3 17.29 -26.03 22.61
CA ASN A 3 16.50 -24.82 22.33
C ASN A 3 15.16 -24.94 21.56
N LEU A 4 14.06 -24.74 22.31
CA LEU A 4 12.79 -24.22 21.77
C LEU A 4 12.96 -22.72 21.48
N THR A 5 13.07 -22.33 20.21
CA THR A 5 12.72 -20.98 19.78
C THR A 5 11.20 -20.90 19.67
N ASN A 6 10.54 -20.55 20.77
CA ASN A 6 9.13 -20.14 20.76
C ASN A 6 9.04 -18.79 20.07
N HIS A 7 8.83 -18.78 18.76
CA HIS A 7 8.33 -17.59 18.07
C HIS A 7 6.88 -17.40 18.46
N THR A 8 6.61 -16.48 19.38
CA THR A 8 5.25 -16.06 19.70
C THR A 8 4.67 -15.40 18.45
N GLN A 9 3.82 -16.11 17.70
CA GLN A 9 3.06 -15.49 16.63
C GLN A 9 2.07 -14.50 17.25
N ILE A 10 2.33 -13.21 17.06
CA ILE A 10 1.38 -12.16 17.41
C ILE A 10 0.24 -12.23 16.38
N SER A 11 -0.97 -12.50 16.84
CA SER A 11 -2.15 -12.52 15.97
C SER A 11 -2.54 -11.11 15.54
N PHE A 12 -3.15 -10.97 14.36
CA PHE A 12 -3.67 -9.67 13.90
C PHE A 12 -4.62 -9.04 14.93
N ASN A 13 -5.49 -9.87 15.53
CA ASN A 13 -6.43 -9.41 16.56
C ASN A 13 -5.70 -8.83 17.78
N THR A 14 -4.60 -9.46 18.21
CA THR A 14 -3.77 -8.96 19.32
C THR A 14 -3.15 -7.60 18.98
N VAL A 15 -2.69 -7.40 17.74
CA VAL A 15 -2.18 -6.10 17.29
C VAL A 15 -3.29 -5.04 17.34
N VAL A 16 -4.47 -5.37 16.82
CA VAL A 16 -5.62 -4.46 16.78
C VAL A 16 -6.05 -4.04 18.19
N GLU A 17 -6.20 -5.00 19.10
CA GLU A 17 -6.55 -4.74 20.50
C GLU A 17 -5.48 -3.87 21.18
N THR A 18 -4.20 -4.16 20.94
CA THR A 18 -3.09 -3.34 21.47
C THR A 18 -3.20 -1.90 20.98
N VAL A 19 -3.42 -1.69 19.68
CA VAL A 19 -3.56 -0.35 19.09
C VAL A 19 -4.78 0.37 19.65
N TYR A 20 -5.91 -0.31 19.87
CA TYR A 20 -7.10 0.32 20.46
C TYR A 20 -6.90 0.83 21.88
N ASN A 21 -6.02 0.18 22.64
CA ASN A 21 -5.72 0.55 24.03
C ASN A 21 -4.67 1.67 24.15
N LEU A 22 -4.08 2.14 23.05
CA LEU A 22 -3.14 3.26 23.07
C LEU A 22 -3.84 4.61 23.30
N PRO A 23 -3.15 5.59 23.91
CA PRO A 23 -3.60 6.98 23.97
C PRO A 23 -3.95 7.53 22.57
N LEU A 24 -4.86 8.50 22.52
CA LEU A 24 -5.29 9.09 21.24
C LEU A 24 -4.11 9.62 20.42
N GLU A 25 -3.19 10.34 21.06
CA GLU A 25 -2.03 10.93 20.39
C GLU A 25 -1.14 9.87 19.73
N GLU A 26 -0.85 8.77 20.43
CA GLU A 26 -0.06 7.67 19.87
C GLU A 26 -0.77 6.97 18.71
N ARG A 27 -2.10 6.84 18.78
CA ARG A 27 -2.89 6.28 17.66
C ARG A 27 -2.87 7.20 16.43
N LEU A 28 -2.89 8.52 16.63
CA LEU A 28 -2.79 9.49 15.55
C LEU A 28 -1.39 9.45 14.91
N GLU A 29 -0.34 9.40 15.70
CA GLU A 29 1.03 9.25 15.22
C GLU A 29 1.22 7.94 14.44
N LEU A 30 0.73 6.82 14.99
CA LEU A 30 0.79 5.52 14.33
C LEU A 30 0.04 5.53 12.99
N LYS A 31 -1.14 6.16 12.93
CA LYS A 31 -1.88 6.35 11.67
C LYS A 31 -1.04 7.12 10.66
N THR A 32 -0.44 8.24 11.04
CA THR A 32 0.40 9.05 10.15
C THR A 32 1.59 8.26 9.62
N LEU A 33 2.26 7.48 10.47
CA LEU A 33 3.39 6.63 10.07
C LEU A 33 2.96 5.54 9.09
N LEU A 34 1.83 4.87 9.34
CA LEU A 34 1.30 3.84 8.45
C LEU A 34 0.90 4.41 7.08
N GLU A 35 0.21 5.56 7.07
CA GLU A 35 -0.16 6.25 5.84
C GLU A 35 1.06 6.60 4.99
N HIS A 36 2.12 7.13 5.62
CA HIS A 36 3.38 7.44 4.95
C HIS A 36 4.04 6.19 4.36
N ASN A 37 4.16 5.11 5.15
CA ASN A 37 4.79 3.87 4.70
C ASN A 37 4.02 3.17 3.57
N ILE A 38 2.69 3.20 3.61
CA ILE A 38 1.84 2.66 2.53
C ILE A 38 2.05 3.47 1.25
N ALA A 39 2.09 4.81 1.35
CA ALA A 39 2.36 5.67 0.22
C ALA A 39 3.75 5.40 -0.39
N ASP A 40 4.78 5.26 0.45
CA ASP A 40 6.14 4.98 0.02
C ASP A 40 6.28 3.58 -0.60
N SER A 41 5.58 2.58 -0.07
CA SER A 41 5.55 1.22 -0.66
C SER A 41 4.98 1.21 -2.09
N ARG A 42 4.04 2.11 -2.38
CA ARG A 42 3.46 2.28 -3.73
C ARG A 42 4.28 3.20 -4.63
N ARG A 43 5.26 3.94 -4.11
CA ARG A 43 6.04 4.94 -4.87
C ARG A 43 6.74 4.32 -6.07
N THR A 44 7.31 3.12 -5.92
CA THR A 44 7.98 2.41 -7.02
C THR A 44 7.00 2.04 -8.13
N GLU A 45 5.81 1.54 -7.78
CA GLU A 45 4.75 1.21 -8.74
C GLU A 45 4.30 2.46 -9.51
N ILE A 46 4.05 3.56 -8.80
CA ILE A 46 3.66 4.85 -9.39
C ILE A 46 4.74 5.35 -10.36
N ALA A 47 6.01 5.31 -9.96
CA ALA A 47 7.12 5.73 -10.80
C ALA A 47 7.26 4.85 -12.06
N ALA A 48 7.05 3.54 -11.94
CA ALA A 48 7.06 2.62 -13.08
C ALA A 48 5.90 2.89 -14.03
N ASN A 49 4.68 3.08 -13.51
CA ASN A 49 3.49 3.42 -14.30
C ASN A 49 3.67 4.74 -15.06
N TYR A 50 4.25 5.75 -14.41
CA TYR A 50 4.56 7.04 -15.03
C TYR A 50 5.56 6.90 -16.19
N LYS A 51 6.67 6.17 -15.99
CA LYS A 51 7.66 5.91 -17.06
C LYS A 51 7.04 5.17 -18.24
N LYS A 52 6.21 4.15 -17.96
CA LYS A 52 5.49 3.38 -18.98
C LYS A 52 4.53 4.27 -19.78
N ALA A 53 3.77 5.14 -19.11
CA ALA A 53 2.87 6.09 -19.75
C ALA A 53 3.62 7.06 -20.69
N GLN A 54 4.75 7.62 -20.24
CA GLN A 54 5.60 8.46 -21.10
C GLN A 54 6.12 7.73 -22.34
N ALA A 55 6.56 6.47 -22.21
CA ALA A 55 7.04 5.68 -23.35
C ALA A 55 5.92 5.41 -24.36
N ILE A 56 4.71 5.09 -23.89
CA ILE A 56 3.53 4.90 -24.74
C ILE A 56 3.15 6.21 -25.44
N GLN A 57 3.24 7.34 -24.74
CA GLN A 57 2.98 8.66 -25.31
C GLN A 57 3.96 8.98 -26.43
N LYS A 58 5.27 8.86 -26.15
CA LYS A 58 6.34 9.13 -27.12
C LYS A 58 6.26 8.23 -28.35
N SER A 59 5.78 7.00 -28.20
CA SER A 59 5.59 6.06 -29.31
C SER A 59 4.30 6.30 -30.12
N GLY A 60 3.46 7.27 -29.74
CA GLY A 60 2.19 7.55 -30.42
C GLY A 60 1.14 6.45 -30.24
N LYS A 61 1.38 5.46 -29.36
CA LYS A 61 0.50 4.31 -29.12
C LYS A 61 -0.50 4.53 -28.00
N LEU A 62 -0.65 5.77 -27.55
CA LEU A 62 -1.52 6.12 -26.45
C LEU A 62 -2.98 6.01 -26.92
N LYS A 63 -3.66 4.95 -26.45
CA LYS A 63 -5.06 4.68 -26.78
C LYS A 63 -5.91 5.04 -25.59
N PHE A 64 -6.71 6.08 -25.72
CA PHE A 64 -7.76 6.39 -24.77
C PHE A 64 -9.00 5.58 -25.14
N SER A 65 -9.55 4.86 -24.17
CA SER A 65 -10.88 4.28 -24.36
C SER A 65 -11.91 5.40 -24.24
N SER A 66 -12.72 5.61 -25.28
CA SER A 66 -13.94 6.42 -25.20
C SER A 66 -15.11 5.66 -24.55
N ASN A 67 -14.90 4.38 -24.21
CA ASN A 67 -15.92 3.51 -23.65
C ASN A 67 -15.83 3.49 -22.11
N ILE A 68 -16.83 4.09 -21.48
CA ILE A 68 -16.97 4.16 -20.02
C ILE A 68 -17.04 2.76 -19.36
N LYS A 69 -17.59 1.74 -20.05
CA LYS A 69 -17.65 0.37 -19.53
C LYS A 69 -16.26 -0.26 -19.41
N ASP A 70 -15.36 0.07 -20.33
CA ASP A 70 -13.99 -0.46 -20.31
C ASP A 70 -13.11 0.33 -19.33
N LEU A 71 -13.35 1.64 -19.20
CA LEU A 71 -12.68 2.46 -18.17
C LEU A 71 -12.99 1.96 -16.76
N LYS A 72 -14.25 1.58 -16.49
CA LYS A 72 -14.68 1.02 -15.20
C LYS A 72 -14.04 -0.32 -14.82
N LYS A 73 -13.45 -1.06 -15.75
CA LYS A 73 -12.75 -2.34 -15.45
C LYS A 73 -11.33 -2.11 -14.91
N MET A 74 -10.81 -0.89 -15.05
CA MET A 74 -9.46 -0.52 -14.63
C MET A 74 -9.43 0.20 -13.27
N LEU A 75 -10.61 0.41 -12.66
CA LEU A 75 -10.84 1.00 -11.34
C LEU A 75 -11.32 -0.11 -10.40
#